data_AF-W7L7J4-F1
#
_entry.id   AF-W7L7J4-F1
#
_cell.length_a   1.000
_cell.length_b   1.000
_cell.length_c   1.000
_cell.angle_alpha   90.00
_cell.angle_beta   90.00
_cell.angle_gamma   90.00
#
_symmetry.space_group_name_H-M   'P 1'
#
loop_
_entity.id
_entity.type
_entity.pdbx_description
1 polymer ?
#
loop_
_entity_poly.entity_id
_entity_poly.type
_entity_poly.pdbx_seq_one_letter_code
_entity_poly.pdbx_strand_id
1 'polypeptide(L)' 'MASCIVPPHVKREHWGFDDPAKAEGTEEEKWAYFQRVRDEIDGRIKTFAETGK' A
#
# COMPACT_ATOMS: atom_id res chain seq x y z
N MET A 1 11.41 -15.65 -17.72
CA MET A 1 10.84 -14.90 -16.59
C MET A 1 11.99 -14.19 -15.88
N ALA A 2 12.10 -12.87 -16.00
CA ALA A 2 13.13 -12.11 -15.29
C ALA A 2 12.63 -11.84 -13.87
N SER A 3 13.18 -12.55 -12.89
CA SER A 3 13.06 -12.18 -11.48
C SER A 3 13.87 -10.90 -11.27
N CYS A 4 13.26 -9.85 -10.75
CA CYS A 4 13.97 -8.66 -10.32
C CYS A 4 14.85 -8.99 -9.11
N ILE A 5 16.14 -9.26 -9.36
CA ILE A 5 17.15 -9.58 -8.34
C ILE A 5 17.45 -8.30 -7.56
N VAL A 6 17.02 -8.25 -6.29
CA VAL A 6 17.46 -7.24 -5.33
C VAL A 6 18.56 -7.87 -4.46
N PRO A 7 19.68 -7.16 -4.21
CA PRO A 7 20.77 -7.72 -3.41
C PRO A 7 20.31 -8.20 -2.02
N PRO A 8 20.87 -9.32 -1.51
CA PRO A 8 20.38 -9.98 -0.30
C PRO A 8 20.52 -9.16 0.99
N HIS A 9 21.39 -8.14 0.99
CA HIS A 9 21.58 -7.25 2.13
C HIS A 9 20.53 -6.12 2.20
N VAL A 10 19.74 -5.92 1.14
CA VAL A 10 18.68 -4.91 1.12
C VAL A 10 17.43 -5.49 1.76
N LYS A 11 17.02 -4.91 2.89
CA LYS A 11 15.74 -5.25 3.52
C LYS A 11 14.60 -4.82 2.60
N ARG A 12 13.66 -5.73 2.33
CA ARG A 12 12.45 -5.47 1.54
C ARG A 12 11.24 -5.85 2.38
N GLU A 13 10.25 -4.99 2.37
CA GLU A 13 8.94 -5.26 2.95
C GLU A 13 7.90 -5.18 1.82
N HIS A 14 6.91 -6.06 1.86
CA HIS A 14 5.78 -6.02 0.95
C HIS A 14 4.52 -5.74 1.77
N TRP A 15 3.94 -4.56 1.57
CA TRP A 15 2.67 -4.18 2.19
C TRP A 15 1.59 -4.19 1.11
N GLY A 16 0.62 -5.10 1.27
CA GLY A 16 -0.49 -5.25 0.35
C GLY A 16 -1.58 -4.24 0.67
N PHE A 17 -1.91 -3.42 -0.30
CA PHE A 17 -3.09 -2.55 -0.29
C PHE A 17 -3.88 -2.80 -1.57
N ASP A 18 -5.18 -2.58 -1.52
CA ASP A 18 -5.99 -2.64 -2.73
C ASP A 18 -5.60 -1.51 -3.69
N ASP A 19 -5.71 -1.75 -5.00
CA ASP A 19 -5.48 -0.72 -6.02
C ASP A 19 -6.76 0.12 -6.17
N PRO A 20 -6.79 1.38 -5.69
CA PRO A 20 -8.01 2.17 -5.72
C PRO A 20 -8.42 2.57 -7.14
N ALA A 21 -7.51 2.51 -8.12
CA ALA A 21 -7.85 2.77 -9.52
C ALA A 21 -8.72 1.67 -10.14
N LYS A 22 -8.81 0.50 -9.50
CA LYS A 22 -9.69 -0.60 -9.90
C LYS A 22 -11.06 -0.56 -9.22
N ALA A 23 -11.33 0.43 -8.36
CA ALA A 23 -12.63 0.56 -7.72
C ALA A 23 -13.72 0.83 -8.77
N GLU A 24 -14.78 0.01 -8.73
CA GLU A 24 -15.99 0.19 -9.53
C GLU A 24 -17.06 0.90 -8.70
N GLY A 25 -18.02 1.55 -9.37
CA GLY A 25 -19.08 2.32 -8.71
C GLY A 25 -19.17 3.77 -9.19
N THR A 26 -19.90 4.59 -8.45
CA THR A 26 -19.99 6.04 -8.70
C THR A 26 -18.68 6.75 -8.38
N GLU A 27 -18.54 8.01 -8.80
CA GLU A 27 -17.35 8.80 -8.50
C GLU A 27 -17.19 9.02 -6.99
N GLU A 28 -18.28 9.14 -6.25
CA GLU A 28 -18.28 9.24 -4.79
C GLU A 28 -17.80 7.94 -4.14
N GLU A 29 -18.25 6.78 -4.64
CA GLU A 29 -17.82 5.46 -4.15
C GLU A 29 -16.33 5.22 -4.40
N LYS A 30 -15.87 5.56 -5.62
CA LYS A 30 -14.44 5.52 -5.95
C LYS A 30 -13.65 6.46 -5.06
N TRP A 31 -14.11 7.69 -4.88
CA TRP A 31 -13.44 8.68 -4.03
C TRP A 31 -13.34 8.23 -2.56
N ALA A 32 -14.40 7.62 -2.03
CA ALA A 32 -14.38 7.01 -0.70
C ALA A 32 -13.37 5.86 -0.63
N TYR A 33 -13.27 5.05 -1.68
CA TYR A 33 -12.32 3.95 -1.77
C TYR A 33 -10.85 4.44 -1.80
N PHE A 34 -10.56 5.48 -2.57
CA PHE A 34 -9.24 6.14 -2.58
C PHE A 34 -8.85 6.63 -1.18
N GLN A 35 -9.78 7.27 -0.47
CA GLN A 35 -9.53 7.75 0.89
C GLN A 35 -9.25 6.61 1.86
N ARG A 36 -10.00 5.50 1.77
CA ARG A 36 -9.76 4.30 2.60
C ARG A 36 -8.34 3.77 2.42
N VAL A 37 -7.91 3.55 1.17
CA VAL A 37 -6.56 3.02 0.89
C VAL A 37 -5.47 4.00 1.35
N ARG A 38 -5.67 5.31 1.16
CA ARG A 38 -4.77 6.34 1.69
C ARG A 38 -4.62 6.24 3.21
N ASP A 39 -5.72 6.09 3.92
CA ASP A 39 -5.73 6.07 5.39
C ASP A 39 -5.10 4.76 5.93
N GLU A 40 -5.29 3.63 5.22
CA GLU A 40 -4.59 2.37 5.52
C GLU A 40 -3.07 2.50 5.35
N ILE A 41 -2.62 3.16 4.28
CA ILE A 41 -1.19 3.45 4.06
C ILE A 41 -0.63 4.35 5.17
N ASP A 42 -1.36 5.41 5.54
CA ASP A 42 -0.97 6.33 6.63
C ASP A 42 -0.81 5.59 7.96
N GLY A 43 -1.79 4.78 8.34
CA GLY A 43 -1.73 3.95 9.55
C GLY A 43 -0.54 2.98 9.55
N ARG A 44 -0.25 2.38 8.39
CA ARG A 44 0.89 1.46 8.24
C ARG A 44 2.24 2.16 8.40
N ILE A 45 2.37 3.36 7.82
CA ILE A 45 3.58 4.18 7.92
C ILE A 45 3.79 4.65 9.36
N LYS A 46 2.74 5.10 10.05
CA LYS A 46 2.82 5.48 11.47
C LYS A 46 3.28 4.32 12.35
N THR A 47 2.68 3.14 12.18
CA THR A 47 3.09 1.93 12.89
C THR A 47 4.57 1.59 12.61
N PHE A 48 5.02 1.73 11.37
CA PHE A 48 6.42 1.52 11.00
C PHE A 48 7.36 2.53 11.66
N ALA A 49 6.97 3.80 11.68
CA ALA A 49 7.76 4.87 12.31
C ALA A 49 7.95 4.63 13.81
N GLU A 50 6.92 4.11 14.49
CA GLU A 50 6.95 3.84 15.93
C GLU A 50 7.68 2.55 16.29
N THR A 51 7.50 1.50 15.50
CA THR A 51 7.92 0.13 15.88
C THR A 51 9.08 -0.42 15.06
N GLY A 52 9.44 0.22 13.96
CA GLY A 52 10.39 -0.29 12.96
C GLY A 52 9.90 -1.55 12.23
N LYS A 53 8.63 -1.92 12.42
CA LYS A 53 7.98 -3.08 11.83
C LYS A 53 6.95 -2.67 10.81
#